data_AF-A0AAN8D0Q0-F1
#
_entry.id   AF-A0AAN8D0Q0-F1
#
_cell.length_a   1.000
_cell.length_b   1.000
_cell.length_c   1.000
_cell.angle_alpha   90.00
_cell.angle_beta   90.00
_cell.angle_gamma   90.00
#
_symmetry.space_group_name_H-M   'P 1'
#
loop_
_entity.id
_entity.type
_entity.pdbx_description
1 polymer ?
#
loop_
_entity_poly.entity_id
_entity_poly.type
_entity_poly.pdbx_seq_one_letter_code
_entity_poly.pdbx_strand_id
1 'polypeptide(L)'
;MPILGLNLNPEFISVCNNATWAIGEIAMQMGAEMQPYVGVVLPNLVEVINRPNTPKTLLENSAITIGRLGYTCPQEVAPQLQQFIRPWCTSLRNIRDNEEKDSAFRGICVMIGVNPAGVVQDFIFFRDAVASWVNPKDDLRDMFYKVRA
;
A
#
# COMPACT_ATOMS: atom_id res chain seq x y z
N MET A 1 15.60 9.50 -3.32
CA MET A 1 14.77 9.42 -4.55
C MET A 1 14.03 10.75 -4.81
N PRO A 2 14.74 11.87 -4.96
CA PRO A 2 14.10 13.19 -4.98
C PRO A 2 13.24 13.43 -6.23
N ILE A 3 13.70 13.02 -7.42
CA ILE A 3 13.00 13.33 -8.68
C ILE A 3 11.64 12.63 -8.78
N LEU A 4 11.54 11.35 -8.40
CA LEU A 4 10.25 10.64 -8.44
C LEU A 4 9.27 11.20 -7.42
N GLY A 5 9.73 11.57 -6.22
CA GLY A 5 8.89 12.23 -5.21
C GLY A 5 8.29 13.55 -5.72
N LEU A 6 9.07 14.35 -6.47
CA LEU A 6 8.58 15.58 -7.09
C LEU A 6 7.54 15.35 -8.20
N ASN A 7 7.48 14.15 -8.77
CA ASN A 7 6.55 13.78 -9.82
C ASN A 7 5.28 13.10 -9.29
N LEU A 8 5.09 13.01 -7.97
CA LEU A 8 3.85 12.60 -7.33
C LEU A 8 2.81 13.74 -7.30
N ASN A 9 2.66 14.46 -8.43
CA ASN A 9 1.65 15.50 -8.59
C ASN A 9 0.43 14.93 -9.35
N PRO A 10 -0.73 14.75 -8.70
CA PRO A 10 -1.91 14.16 -9.31
C PRO A 10 -2.63 15.09 -10.31
N GLU A 11 -2.14 16.31 -10.55
CA GLU A 11 -2.53 17.11 -11.72
C GLU A 11 -2.03 16.49 -13.03
N PHE A 12 -0.89 15.81 -12.99
CA PHE A 12 -0.30 15.11 -14.13
C PHE A 12 -0.48 13.60 -13.99
N ILE A 13 -1.73 13.14 -14.11
CA ILE A 13 -2.17 11.76 -13.81
C ILE A 13 -1.21 10.68 -14.32
N SER A 14 -0.87 10.69 -15.62
CA SER A 14 -0.02 9.65 -16.21
C SER A 14 1.41 9.65 -15.67
N VAL A 15 1.96 10.84 -15.42
CA VAL A 15 3.31 11.01 -14.84
C VAL A 15 3.31 10.54 -13.39
N CYS A 16 2.32 10.98 -12.61
CA CYS A 16 2.13 10.57 -11.22
C CYS A 16 1.97 9.05 -11.09
N ASN A 17 1.19 8.44 -11.99
CA ASN A 17 0.97 6.99 -12.01
C ASN A 17 2.27 6.21 -12.26
N ASN A 18 3.03 6.61 -13.27
CA ASN A 18 4.30 5.94 -13.60
C ASN A 18 5.35 6.14 -12.51
N ALA A 19 5.42 7.35 -11.92
CA ALA A 19 6.30 7.63 -10.80
C ALA A 19 5.92 6.77 -9.58
N THR A 20 4.62 6.69 -9.27
CA THR A 20 4.09 5.86 -8.17
C THR A 20 4.45 4.40 -8.34
N TRP A 21 4.23 3.83 -9.53
CA TRP A 21 4.58 2.43 -9.82
C TRP A 21 6.08 2.19 -9.72
N ALA A 22 6.90 3.06 -10.30
CA ALA A 22 8.36 2.95 -10.26
C ALA A 22 8.91 2.98 -8.83
N ILE A 23 8.36 3.84 -7.96
CA ILE A 23 8.73 3.86 -6.53
C ILE A 23 8.44 2.51 -5.88
N GLY A 24 7.31 1.88 -6.18
CA GLY A 24 6.93 0.58 -5.64
C GLY A 24 7.89 -0.53 -6.08
N GLU A 25 8.27 -0.57 -7.35
CA GLU A 25 9.26 -1.52 -7.86
C GLU A 25 10.64 -1.31 -7.23
N ILE A 26 11.10 -0.05 -7.13
CA ILE A 26 12.39 0.25 -6.49
C ILE A 26 12.38 -0.12 -5.01
N ALA A 27 11.29 0.13 -4.29
CA ALA A 27 11.16 -0.25 -2.89
C ALA A 27 11.41 -1.76 -2.70
N MET A 28 10.82 -2.59 -3.56
CA MET A 28 11.01 -4.05 -3.52
C MET A 28 12.45 -4.49 -3.80
N GLN A 29 13.19 -3.75 -4.63
CA GLN A 29 14.61 -4.04 -4.91
C GLN A 29 15.55 -3.54 -3.81
N MET A 30 15.27 -2.36 -3.23
CA MET A 30 16.11 -1.76 -2.19
C MET A 30 15.91 -2.37 -0.81
N GLY A 31 14.71 -2.93 -0.53
CA GLY A 31 14.39 -3.45 0.80
C GLY A 31 14.55 -2.37 1.87
N ALA A 32 15.30 -2.68 2.94
CA ALA A 32 15.51 -1.77 4.06
C ALA A 32 16.25 -0.48 3.67
N GLU A 33 17.02 -0.48 2.58
CA GLU A 33 17.71 0.73 2.10
C GLU A 33 16.75 1.80 1.57
N MET A 34 15.46 1.48 1.43
CA MET A 34 14.42 2.44 1.07
C MET A 34 14.10 3.43 2.19
N GLN A 35 14.45 3.11 3.45
CA GLN A 35 14.07 3.88 4.65
C GLN A 35 14.31 5.40 4.53
N PRO A 36 15.48 5.91 4.05
CA PRO A 36 15.74 7.35 3.98
C PRO A 36 14.80 8.11 3.02
N TYR A 37 14.11 7.40 2.13
CA TYR A 37 13.25 7.97 1.11
C TYR A 37 11.76 7.90 1.46
N VAL A 38 11.36 7.06 2.42
CA VAL A 38 9.95 6.85 2.79
C VAL A 38 9.30 8.18 3.20
N GLY A 39 9.98 8.97 4.03
CA GLY A 39 9.47 10.27 4.48
C GLY A 39 9.23 11.30 3.37
N VAL A 40 9.88 11.14 2.20
CA VAL A 40 9.71 12.03 1.05
C VAL A 40 8.54 11.61 0.17
N VAL A 41 8.27 10.31 0.06
CA VAL A 41 7.27 9.77 -0.89
C VAL A 41 5.93 9.47 -0.23
N LEU A 42 5.94 8.96 1.01
CA LEU A 42 4.74 8.48 1.68
C LEU A 42 3.66 9.56 1.86
N PRO A 43 3.98 10.81 2.29
CA PRO A 43 2.94 11.83 2.44
C PRO A 43 2.18 12.11 1.14
N ASN A 44 2.89 12.19 0.01
CA ASN A 44 2.28 12.40 -1.30
C ASN A 44 1.41 11.21 -1.72
N LEU A 45 1.85 9.96 -1.45
CA LEU A 45 1.05 8.77 -1.75
C LEU A 45 -0.24 8.70 -0.91
N VAL A 46 -0.16 9.10 0.37
CA VAL A 46 -1.32 9.18 1.27
C VAL A 46 -2.27 10.29 0.81
N GLU A 47 -1.77 11.40 0.29
CA GLU A 47 -2.60 12.44 -0.34
C GLU A 47 -3.31 11.89 -1.59
N VAL A 48 -2.56 11.27 -2.51
CA VAL A 48 -3.10 10.75 -3.77
C VAL A 48 -4.21 9.71 -3.53
N ILE A 49 -4.01 8.78 -2.61
CA ILE A 49 -5.00 7.71 -2.34
C ILE A 49 -6.29 8.23 -1.69
N ASN A 50 -6.23 9.37 -1.01
CA ASN A 50 -7.39 10.02 -0.38
C ASN A 50 -8.03 11.09 -1.29
N ARG A 51 -7.41 11.45 -2.41
CA ARG A 51 -7.89 12.53 -3.28
C ARG A 51 -9.18 12.12 -4.01
N PRO A 52 -10.27 12.91 -3.93
CA PRO A 52 -11.50 12.63 -4.65
C PRO A 52 -11.31 12.74 -6.16
N ASN A 53 -12.16 12.05 -6.94
CA ASN A 53 -12.13 12.05 -8.41
C ASN A 53 -10.79 11.58 -9.02
N THR A 54 -10.01 10.80 -8.29
CA THR A 54 -8.75 10.22 -8.78
C THR A 54 -9.02 8.99 -9.63
N PRO A 55 -8.36 8.83 -10.80
CA PRO A 55 -8.53 7.66 -11.65
C PRO A 55 -8.22 6.35 -10.92
N LYS A 56 -9.05 5.33 -11.16
CA LYS A 56 -8.94 4.02 -10.52
C LYS A 56 -7.52 3.44 -10.58
N THR A 57 -6.88 3.45 -11.75
CA THR A 57 -5.53 2.90 -11.92
C THR A 57 -4.47 3.60 -11.07
N LEU A 58 -4.59 4.92 -10.86
CA LEU A 58 -3.68 5.66 -10.00
C LEU A 58 -3.91 5.30 -8.52
N LEU A 59 -5.17 5.11 -8.10
CA LEU A 59 -5.49 4.65 -6.75
C LEU A 59 -4.98 3.23 -6.50
N GLU A 60 -5.10 2.33 -7.48
CA GLU A 60 -4.59 0.96 -7.43
C GLU A 60 -3.06 0.94 -7.29
N ASN A 61 -2.35 1.68 -8.15
CA ASN A 61 -0.89 1.78 -8.07
C ASN A 61 -0.43 2.45 -6.77
N SER A 62 -1.12 3.48 -6.29
CA SER A 62 -0.80 4.12 -5.01
C SER A 62 -0.95 3.14 -3.85
N ALA A 63 -2.02 2.35 -3.84
CA ALA A 63 -2.23 1.33 -2.83
C ALA A 63 -1.16 0.24 -2.88
N ILE A 64 -0.83 -0.28 -4.07
CA ILE A 64 0.24 -1.28 -4.26
C ILE A 64 1.58 -0.73 -3.73
N THR A 65 1.94 0.49 -4.13
CA THR A 65 3.20 1.12 -3.72
C THR A 65 3.26 1.36 -2.21
N ILE A 66 2.19 1.86 -1.58
CA ILE A 66 2.13 2.01 -0.11
C ILE A 66 2.30 0.66 0.58
N GLY A 67 1.65 -0.39 0.07
CA GLY A 67 1.80 -1.76 0.58
C GLY A 67 3.26 -2.22 0.50
N ARG A 68 3.91 -2.07 -0.65
CA ARG A 68 5.31 -2.44 -0.85
C ARG A 68 6.28 -1.64 0.02
N LEU A 69 6.06 -0.34 0.21
CA LEU A 69 6.83 0.47 1.18
C LEU A 69 6.64 -0.03 2.60
N GLY A 70 5.42 -0.42 2.98
CA GLY A 70 5.14 -1.02 4.28
C GLY A 70 5.75 -2.41 4.47
N TYR A 71 5.96 -3.15 3.38
CA TYR A 71 6.68 -4.42 3.41
C TYR A 71 8.17 -4.22 3.68
N THR A 72 8.77 -3.20 3.07
CA THR A 72 10.21 -2.96 3.13
C THR A 72 10.64 -2.14 4.35
N CYS A 73 9.79 -1.20 4.78
CA CYS A 73 10.04 -0.26 5.88
C CYS A 73 8.81 -0.12 6.79
N PRO A 74 8.35 -1.20 7.45
CA PRO A 74 7.09 -1.20 8.18
C PRO A 74 7.04 -0.19 9.33
N GLN A 75 8.17 0.06 10.01
CA GLN A 75 8.25 1.03 11.11
C GLN A 75 7.97 2.47 10.67
N GLU A 76 8.31 2.80 9.42
CA GLU A 76 8.12 4.14 8.86
C GLU A 76 6.69 4.35 8.34
N VAL A 77 6.05 3.29 7.82
CA VAL A 77 4.75 3.39 7.16
C VAL A 77 3.58 3.05 8.09
N ALA A 78 3.73 2.09 8.99
CA ALA A 78 2.67 1.64 9.90
C ALA A 78 2.03 2.75 10.77
N PRO A 79 2.75 3.81 11.21
CA PRO A 79 2.12 4.93 11.92
C PRO A 79 1.03 5.66 11.12
N GLN A 80 1.09 5.60 9.78
CA GLN A 80 0.14 6.26 8.88
C GLN A 80 -1.06 5.36 8.49
N LEU A 81 -1.12 4.12 9.00
CA LEU A 81 -2.05 3.10 8.53
C LEU A 81 -3.52 3.55 8.56
N GLN A 82 -3.95 4.20 9.65
CA GLN A 82 -5.31 4.73 9.80
C GLN A 82 -5.67 5.77 8.73
N GLN A 83 -4.70 6.48 8.16
CA GLN A 83 -4.94 7.53 7.17
C GLN A 83 -5.24 7.00 5.77
N PHE A 84 -4.86 5.77 5.46
CA PHE A 84 -5.02 5.23 4.10
C PHE A 84 -5.68 3.86 4.04
N ILE A 85 -5.85 3.14 5.16
CA ILE A 85 -6.29 1.74 5.12
C ILE A 85 -7.65 1.56 4.45
N ARG A 86 -8.59 2.48 4.67
CA ARG A 86 -9.93 2.43 4.05
C ARG A 86 -9.90 2.56 2.52
N PRO A 87 -9.34 3.62 1.91
CA PRO A 87 -9.23 3.70 0.46
C PRO A 87 -8.29 2.64 -0.12
N TRP A 88 -7.26 2.22 0.62
CA TRP A 88 -6.37 1.11 0.22
C TRP A 88 -7.14 -0.20 0.02
N CYS A 89 -7.94 -0.61 1.01
CA CYS A 89 -8.76 -1.81 0.92
C CYS A 89 -9.79 -1.70 -0.22
N THR A 90 -10.41 -0.53 -0.37
CA THR A 90 -11.42 -0.27 -1.41
C THR A 90 -10.83 -0.35 -2.82
N SER A 91 -9.59 0.11 -3.01
CA SER A 91 -8.88 0.02 -4.28
C SER A 91 -8.48 -1.43 -4.60
N LEU A 92 -7.88 -2.14 -3.66
CA LEU A 92 -7.30 -3.46 -3.95
C LEU A 92 -8.30 -4.61 -3.95
N ARG A 93 -9.47 -4.47 -3.31
CA ARG A 93 -10.48 -5.55 -3.30
C ARG A 93 -10.93 -5.97 -4.70
N ASN A 94 -10.86 -5.06 -5.69
CA ASN A 94 -11.34 -5.31 -7.05
C ASN A 94 -10.21 -5.72 -8.03
N ILE A 95 -8.97 -5.84 -7.56
CA ILE A 95 -7.83 -6.27 -8.38
C ILE A 95 -7.75 -7.81 -8.38
N ARG A 96 -7.44 -8.38 -9.54
CA ARG A 96 -7.18 -9.82 -9.69
C ARG A 96 -5.98 -10.23 -8.86
N ASP A 97 -5.99 -11.48 -8.40
CA ASP A 97 -4.84 -12.03 -7.68
C ASP A 97 -3.62 -12.10 -8.62
N ASN A 98 -2.58 -11.35 -8.27
CA ASN A 98 -1.31 -11.28 -8.99
C ASN A 98 -0.17 -10.98 -8.00
N GLU A 99 1.08 -10.98 -8.48
CA GLU A 99 2.26 -10.74 -7.63
C GLU A 99 2.27 -9.32 -7.02
N GLU A 100 1.73 -8.32 -7.71
CA GLU A 100 1.64 -6.95 -7.18
C GLU A 100 0.70 -6.89 -5.97
N LYS A 101 -0.51 -7.46 -6.09
CA LYS A 101 -1.48 -7.59 -5.00
C LYS A 101 -0.89 -8.41 -3.85
N ASP A 102 -0.20 -9.51 -4.13
CA ASP A 102 0.45 -10.35 -3.11
C ASP A 102 1.46 -9.55 -2.29
N SER A 103 2.40 -8.88 -2.96
CA SER A 103 3.40 -8.04 -2.30
C SER A 103 2.78 -6.90 -1.47
N ALA A 104 1.72 -6.27 -1.98
CA ALA A 104 1.03 -5.20 -1.27
C ALA A 104 0.31 -5.71 0.00
N PHE A 105 -0.38 -6.85 -0.07
CA PHE A 105 -1.08 -7.43 1.07
C PHE A 105 -0.12 -7.98 2.14
N ARG A 106 1.04 -8.53 1.74
CA ARG A 106 2.12 -8.86 2.70
C ARG A 106 2.53 -7.63 3.49
N GLY A 107 2.77 -6.52 2.79
CA GLY A 107 3.13 -5.25 3.43
C GLY A 107 2.10 -4.76 4.42
N ILE A 108 0.81 -4.80 4.08
CA ILE A 108 -0.26 -4.45 5.03
C ILE A 108 -0.28 -5.39 6.24
N CYS A 109 -0.12 -6.70 6.04
CA CYS A 109 -0.08 -7.64 7.16
C CYS A 109 1.09 -7.37 8.11
N VAL A 110 2.28 -7.07 7.56
CA VAL A 110 3.45 -6.68 8.36
C VAL A 110 3.18 -5.38 9.12
N MET A 111 2.63 -4.36 8.45
CA MET A 111 2.32 -3.09 9.10
C MET A 111 1.27 -3.22 10.20
N ILE A 112 0.23 -4.04 10.01
CA ILE A 112 -0.77 -4.32 11.07
C ILE A 112 -0.12 -5.04 12.25
N GLY A 113 0.86 -5.91 12.00
CA GLY A 113 1.66 -6.52 13.07
C GLY A 113 2.47 -5.50 13.89
N VAL A 114 2.88 -4.39 13.28
CA VAL A 114 3.60 -3.28 13.95
C VAL A 114 2.64 -2.31 14.65
N ASN A 115 1.54 -1.93 14.00
CA ASN A 115 0.55 -0.99 14.50
C ASN A 115 -0.88 -1.53 14.32
N PRO A 116 -1.33 -2.47 15.16
CA PRO A 116 -2.67 -3.03 15.05
C PRO A 116 -3.77 -2.00 15.35
N ALA A 117 -3.48 -1.03 16.22
CA ALA A 117 -4.41 0.06 16.54
C ALA A 117 -4.82 0.87 15.30
N GLY A 118 -3.94 0.96 14.30
CA GLY A 118 -4.18 1.69 13.06
C GLY A 118 -5.28 1.12 12.17
N VAL A 119 -5.70 -0.14 12.35
CA VAL A 119 -6.77 -0.76 11.55
C VAL A 119 -8.06 -0.99 12.32
N VAL A 120 -8.08 -0.88 13.66
CA VAL A 120 -9.22 -1.31 14.49
C VAL A 120 -10.55 -0.71 14.05
N GLN A 121 -10.58 0.59 13.74
CA GLN A 121 -11.81 1.29 13.35
C GLN A 121 -12.33 0.88 11.96
N ASP A 122 -11.42 0.51 11.06
CA ASP A 122 -11.71 0.18 9.65
C ASP A 122 -11.49 -1.30 9.34
N PHE A 123 -11.44 -2.16 10.36
CA PHE A 123 -11.06 -3.57 10.21
C PHE A 123 -12.01 -4.35 9.29
N ILE A 124 -13.27 -3.91 9.18
CA ILE A 124 -14.23 -4.48 8.23
C ILE A 124 -13.78 -4.34 6.77
N PHE A 125 -13.10 -3.23 6.41
CA PHE A 125 -12.57 -3.03 5.07
C PHE A 125 -11.39 -3.96 4.79
N PHE A 126 -10.54 -4.19 5.80
CA PHE A 126 -9.45 -5.16 5.68
C PHE A 126 -9.99 -6.58 5.46
N ARG A 127 -11.01 -7.00 6.23
CA ARG A 127 -11.65 -8.31 6.07
C ARG A 127 -12.27 -8.49 4.69
N ASP A 128 -12.97 -7.48 4.18
CA ASP A 128 -13.56 -7.49 2.84
C ASP A 128 -12.47 -7.59 1.74
N ALA A 129 -11.36 -6.87 1.90
CA ALA A 129 -10.23 -6.95 0.98
C ALA A 129 -9.52 -8.31 1.02
N VAL A 130 -9.41 -8.95 2.18
CA VAL A 130 -8.90 -10.33 2.32
C VAL A 130 -9.85 -11.33 1.67
N ALA A 131 -11.17 -11.16 1.83
CA ALA A 131 -12.17 -12.02 1.22
C ALA A 131 -12.21 -11.94 -0.31
N SER A 132 -11.60 -10.92 -0.92
CA SER A 132 -11.52 -10.79 -2.38
C SER A 132 -10.45 -11.67 -3.03
N TRP A 133 -9.61 -12.33 -2.23
CA TRP A 133 -8.65 -13.31 -2.70
C TRP A 133 -9.32 -14.64 -3.03
N VAL A 134 -9.05 -15.18 -4.22
CA VAL A 134 -9.54 -16.48 -4.67
C VAL A 134 -8.55 -17.58 -4.29
N ASN A 135 -7.27 -17.41 -4.63
CA ASN A 135 -6.21 -18.40 -4.40
C ASN A 135 -4.94 -17.71 -3.86
N PRO A 136 -4.95 -17.22 -2.61
CA PRO A 136 -3.75 -16.67 -2.00
C PRO A 136 -2.71 -17.78 -1.78
N LYS A 137 -1.42 -17.44 -1.89
CA LYS A 137 -0.33 -18.35 -1.53
C LYS A 137 -0.45 -18.76 -0.06
N ASP A 138 -0.02 -19.97 0.28
CA ASP A 138 -0.23 -20.53 1.63
C ASP A 138 0.35 -19.64 2.74
N ASP A 139 1.52 -19.06 2.51
CA ASP A 139 2.19 -18.18 3.46
C ASP A 139 1.46 -16.84 3.64
N LEU A 140 0.90 -16.26 2.57
CA LEU A 140 0.04 -15.08 2.66
C LEU A 140 -1.28 -15.41 3.39
N ARG A 141 -1.87 -16.57 3.11
CA ARG A 141 -3.08 -17.05 3.80
C ARG A 141 -2.83 -17.19 5.30
N ASP A 142 -1.67 -17.70 5.71
CA ASP A 142 -1.29 -17.78 7.12
C ASP A 142 -1.15 -16.39 7.77
N MET A 143 -0.63 -15.40 7.03
CA MET A 143 -0.61 -14.00 7.51
C MET A 143 -2.02 -13.47 7.74
N PHE A 144 -2.96 -13.72 6.82
CA PHE A 144 -4.37 -13.31 7.01
C PHE A 144 -4.99 -13.93 8.26
N TYR A 145 -4.65 -15.18 8.58
CA TYR A 145 -5.12 -15.83 9.81
C TYR A 145 -4.47 -15.28 11.08
N LYS A 146 -3.22 -14.82 11.02
CA LYS A 146 -2.54 -14.18 12.15
C LYS A 146 -3.08 -12.78 12.46
N VAL A 147 -3.57 -12.05 11.45
CA VAL A 147 -4.12 -10.69 11.59
C VAL A 147 -5.56 -10.69 12.15
N ARG A 148 -5.96 -11.71 12.91
CA ARG A 148 -7.28 -11.77 13.56
C ARG A 148 -7.24 -10.98 14.88
N ALA A 149 -7.85 -9.80 14.89
CA ALA A 149 -8.27 -9.12 16.12
C ALA A 149 -9.32 -9.97 16.87
#